data_AF-A0A9X2WGV9-F1
#
_entry.id   AF-A0A9X2WGV9-F1
#
_cell.length_a   1.000
_cell.length_b   1.000
_cell.length_c   1.000
_cell.angle_alpha   90.00
_cell.angle_beta   90.00
_cell.angle_gamma   90.00
#
_symmetry.space_group_name_H-M   'P 1'
#
loop_
_entity.id
_entity.type
_entity.pdbx_description
1 polymer ?
#
loop_
_entity_poly.entity_id
_entity_poly.type
_entity_poly.pdbx_seq_one_letter_code
_entity_poly.pdbx_strand_id
1 'polypeptide(L)'
;MMADQDIRWRQAQELMRENALDVATMAACLGQDEDRMLAMLGEKPTRKITDAVAAQMEQTFSKPKGWLDQSDDGGITFDLFGA
;
A
#
# COMPACT_ATOMS: atom_id res chain seq x y z
N MET A 1 2.06 -18.85 0.90
CA MET A 1 2.40 -17.76 -0.07
C MET A 1 1.15 -17.03 -0.58
N MET A 2 0.24 -16.63 0.33
CA MET A 2 -0.82 -15.62 0.08
C MET A 2 -0.76 -14.48 1.12
N ALA A 3 -0.23 -14.75 2.32
CA ALA A 3 -0.10 -13.80 3.42
C ALA A 3 0.50 -12.43 3.03
N ASP A 4 1.62 -12.40 2.28
CA ASP A 4 2.28 -11.13 1.93
C ASP A 4 1.42 -10.26 1.00
N GLN A 5 0.68 -10.89 0.08
CA GLN A 5 -0.27 -10.16 -0.77
C GLN A 5 -1.45 -9.63 0.04
N ASP A 6 -1.98 -10.42 0.97
CA ASP A 6 -3.06 -9.98 1.87
C ASP A 6 -2.64 -8.81 2.77
N ILE A 7 -1.39 -8.80 3.24
CA ILE A 7 -0.82 -7.69 4.03
C ILE A 7 -0.73 -6.43 3.16
N ARG A 8 -0.06 -6.51 2.00
CA ARG A 8 0.07 -5.36 1.08
C ARG A 8 -1.27 -4.81 0.63
N TRP A 9 -2.23 -5.68 0.31
CA TRP A 9 -3.56 -5.25 -0.10
C TRP A 9 -4.26 -4.51 1.03
N ARG A 10 -4.25 -5.05 2.27
CA ARG A 10 -4.84 -4.37 3.43
C ARG A 10 -4.20 -3.02 3.71
N GLN A 11 -2.87 -2.95 3.69
CA GLN A 11 -2.15 -1.69 3.89
C GLN A 11 -2.46 -0.67 2.79
N ALA A 12 -2.60 -1.11 1.53
CA ALA A 12 -3.03 -0.24 0.44
C ALA A 12 -4.49 0.24 0.59
N GLN A 13 -5.40 -0.60 1.11
CA GLN A 13 -6.77 -0.17 1.45
C GLN A 13 -6.76 0.87 2.57
N GLU A 14 -5.97 0.66 3.61
CA GLU A 14 -5.83 1.62 4.71
C GLU A 14 -5.31 2.96 4.20
N LEU A 15 -4.28 2.92 3.36
CA LEU A 15 -3.70 4.11 2.74
C LEU A 15 -4.74 4.88 1.89
N MET A 16 -5.56 4.18 1.10
CA MET A 16 -6.65 4.81 0.35
C MET A 16 -7.69 5.43 1.28
N ARG A 17 -8.05 4.74 2.38
CA ARG A 17 -8.99 5.26 3.37
C ARG A 17 -8.47 6.50 4.10
N GLU A 18 -7.21 6.46 4.56
CA GLU A 18 -6.53 7.57 5.24
C GLU A 18 -6.50 8.83 4.37
N ASN A 19 -6.27 8.67 3.07
CA ASN A 19 -6.14 9.77 2.12
C ASN A 19 -7.46 10.10 1.38
N ALA A 20 -8.57 9.45 1.74
CA ALA A 20 -9.88 9.57 1.07
C ALA A 20 -9.82 9.38 -0.46
N LEU A 21 -9.04 8.39 -0.91
CA LEU A 21 -8.83 8.06 -2.31
C LEU A 21 -9.65 6.85 -2.73
N ASP A 22 -10.12 6.88 -3.98
CA ASP A 22 -10.57 5.70 -4.69
C ASP A 22 -9.43 5.13 -5.57
N VAL A 23 -9.68 3.96 -6.17
CA VAL A 23 -8.67 3.26 -7.00
C VAL A 23 -8.27 4.08 -8.22
N ALA A 24 -9.20 4.83 -8.81
CA ALA A 24 -8.93 5.71 -9.95
C ALA A 24 -7.97 6.85 -9.56
N THR A 25 -8.22 7.51 -8.42
CA THR A 25 -7.34 8.57 -7.92
C THR A 25 -5.98 8.00 -7.50
N MET A 26 -5.95 6.82 -6.87
CA MET A 26 -4.72 6.11 -6.54
C MET A 26 -3.88 5.84 -7.81
N ALA A 27 -4.50 5.38 -8.89
CA ALA A 27 -3.84 5.15 -10.17
C ALA A 27 -3.25 6.45 -10.75
N ALA A 28 -4.02 7.54 -10.71
CA ALA A 28 -3.55 8.85 -11.14
C ALA A 28 -2.35 9.35 -10.31
N CYS A 29 -2.38 9.21 -8.98
CA CYS A 29 -1.28 9.57 -8.08
C CYS A 29 0.00 8.77 -8.36
N LEU A 30 -0.14 7.52 -8.77
CA LEU A 30 0.98 6.63 -9.10
C LEU A 30 1.39 6.70 -10.58
N GLY A 31 0.69 7.48 -11.41
CA GLY A 31 0.86 7.47 -12.87
C GLY A 31 0.74 6.08 -13.47
N GLN A 32 -0.13 5.23 -12.88
CA GLN A 32 -0.41 3.88 -13.33
C GLN A 32 -1.73 3.82 -14.09
N ASP A 33 -1.86 2.79 -14.91
CA ASP A 33 -3.12 2.45 -15.57
C ASP A 33 -4.18 2.04 -14.54
N GLU A 34 -5.40 2.56 -14.69
CA GLU A 34 -6.50 2.34 -13.75
C GLU A 34 -6.94 0.87 -13.72
N ASP A 35 -7.06 0.22 -14.88
CA ASP A 35 -7.41 -1.21 -14.96
C ASP A 35 -6.36 -2.08 -14.28
N ARG A 36 -5.08 -1.73 -14.44
CA ARG A 36 -3.98 -2.40 -13.74
C ARG A 36 -4.09 -2.22 -12.22
N MET A 37 -4.41 -1.02 -11.75
CA MET A 37 -4.60 -0.76 -10.31
C MET A 37 -5.84 -1.47 -9.77
N LEU A 38 -6.94 -1.50 -10.51
CA LEU A 38 -8.17 -2.21 -10.15
C LEU A 38 -7.93 -3.72 -10.04
N ALA A 39 -7.14 -4.30 -10.95
CA ALA A 39 -6.77 -5.71 -10.87
C ALA A 39 -5.95 -6.06 -9.61
N MET A 40 -5.29 -5.08 -8.98
CA MET A 40 -4.48 -5.27 -7.76
C MET A 40 -5.20 -4.86 -6.48
N LEU A 41 -6.04 -3.82 -6.52
CA LEU A 41 -6.66 -3.19 -5.34
C LEU A 41 -8.19 -3.33 -5.28
N GLY A 42 -8.83 -3.82 -6.33
CA GLY A 42 -10.28 -4.04 -6.34
C GLY A 42 -10.72 -5.08 -5.30
N GLU A 43 -12.02 -5.21 -5.10
CA GLU A 43 -12.63 -6.14 -4.11
C GLU A 43 -12.25 -7.61 -4.35
N LYS A 44 -11.94 -7.97 -5.60
CA LYS A 44 -11.47 -9.30 -6.00
C LYS A 44 -10.18 -9.15 -6.80
N PRO A 45 -9.03 -8.94 -6.14
CA PRO A 45 -7.78 -8.70 -6.83
C PRO A 45 -7.39 -9.96 -7.60
N THR A 46 -7.10 -9.79 -8.88
CA THR A 46 -6.65 -10.86 -9.79
C THR A 46 -5.14 -10.82 -9.99
N ARG A 47 -4.48 -9.72 -9.57
CA ARG A 47 -3.04 -9.51 -9.66
C ARG A 47 -2.46 -9.16 -8.29
N LYS A 48 -1.18 -9.50 -8.14
CA LYS A 48 -0.40 -9.17 -6.94
C LYS A 48 0.18 -7.76 -7.03
N ILE A 49 0.32 -7.10 -5.89
CA ILE A 49 1.10 -5.88 -5.72
C ILE A 49 2.58 -6.28 -5.74
N THR A 50 3.27 -5.95 -6.83
CA THR A 50 4.71 -6.24 -6.97
C THR A 50 5.54 -5.30 -6.10
N ASP A 51 6.79 -5.67 -5.83
CA ASP A 51 7.70 -4.85 -5.01
C ASP A 51 7.89 -3.44 -5.59
N ALA A 52 7.91 -3.32 -6.92
CA ALA A 52 8.00 -2.03 -7.60
C ALA A 52 6.77 -1.16 -7.33
N VAL A 53 5.56 -1.73 -7.37
CA VAL A 53 4.31 -0.99 -7.08
C VAL A 53 4.24 -0.64 -5.59
N ALA A 54 4.65 -1.55 -4.71
CA ALA A 54 4.69 -1.28 -3.27
C ALA A 54 5.65 -0.13 -2.93
N ALA A 55 6.88 -0.18 -3.45
CA ALA A 55 7.85 0.89 -3.26
C ALA A 55 7.36 2.23 -3.82
N GLN A 56 6.65 2.20 -4.96
CA GLN A 56 6.07 3.41 -5.54
C GLN A 56 4.97 4.00 -4.66
N MET A 57 4.07 3.17 -4.11
CA MET A 57 3.07 3.60 -3.15
C MET A 57 3.70 4.21 -1.90
N GLU A 58 4.71 3.55 -1.32
CA GLU A 58 5.44 4.08 -0.16
C GLU A 58 6.03 5.45 -0.43
N GLN A 59 6.65 5.63 -1.59
CA GLN A 59 7.22 6.91 -2.00
C GLN A 59 6.16 8.00 -2.20
N THR A 60 5.08 7.71 -2.95
CA THR A 60 4.02 8.68 -3.26
C THR A 60 3.32 9.17 -2.00
N PHE A 61 3.14 8.30 -1.01
CA PHE A 61 2.44 8.60 0.23
C PHE A 61 3.37 8.86 1.43
N SER A 62 4.66 9.08 1.17
CA SER A 62 5.67 9.39 2.19
C SER A 62 5.71 8.38 3.36
N LYS A 63 5.45 7.10 3.09
CA LYS A 63 5.58 6.01 4.06
C LYS A 63 7.02 5.46 4.03
N PRO A 64 7.53 4.92 5.15
CA PRO A 64 8.86 4.32 5.17
C PRO A 64 8.93 3.07 4.29
N LYS A 65 10.15 2.72 3.83
CA LYS A 65 10.37 1.53 3.01
C LYS A 65 9.93 0.25 3.73
N GLY A 66 9.18 -0.60 3.05
CA GLY A 66 8.66 -1.86 3.59
C GLY A 66 7.48 -1.68 4.55
N TRP A 67 6.84 -0.51 4.56
CA TRP A 67 5.61 -0.28 5.30
C TRP A 67 4.44 -1.11 4.77
N LEU A 68 4.33 -1.28 3.45
CA LEU A 68 3.28 -2.13 2.85
C LEU A 68 3.44 -3.62 3.18
N ASP A 69 4.65 -4.04 3.55
CA ASP A 69 4.97 -5.41 3.95
C ASP A 69 4.75 -5.68 5.44
N GLN A 70 4.50 -4.64 6.24
CA GLN A 70 4.32 -4.77 7.68
C GLN A 70 2.91 -5.26 8.00
N SER A 71 2.85 -6.42 8.67
CA SER A 71 1.65 -6.84 9.40
C SER A 71 1.55 -5.96 10.64
N ASP A 72 0.36 -5.48 10.96
CA ASP A 72 0.04 -4.55 12.06
C ASP A 72 0.42 -5.05 13.49
N ASP A 73 1.18 -6.14 13.62
CA ASP A 73 1.60 -6.79 14.87
C ASP A 73 2.79 -6.09 15.57
N GLY A 74 3.24 -4.96 15.07
CA GLY A 74 4.42 -4.26 15.58
C GLY A 74 4.19 -2.76 15.66
N GLY A 75 3.42 -2.32 16.66
CA GLY A 75 3.29 -0.91 17.01
C GLY A 75 4.66 -0.24 16.99
N ILE A 76 4.80 0.77 16.14
CA ILE A 76 6.05 1.52 16.02
C ILE A 76 6.22 2.26 17.35
N THR A 77 7.09 1.73 18.23
CA THR A 77 7.75 2.54 19.24
C THR A 77 8.59 3.55 18.48
N PHE A 78 7.96 4.69 18.20
CA PHE A 78 8.69 5.91 17.89
C PHE A 78 9.34 6.31 19.21
N ASP A 79 10.63 6.04 19.35
CA ASP A 79 11.43 6.73 20.35
C ASP A 79 11.54 8.19 19.90
N LEU A 80 10.58 9.00 20.38
CA LEU A 80 10.50 10.45 20.12
C LEU A 80 11.55 11.24 20.91
N PHE A 81 12.46 10.55 21.61
CA PHE A 81 13.45 11.15 22.50
C PHE A 81 14.77 10.38 22.41
N GLY A 82 15.43 10.49 21.25
CA GLY A 82 16.73 9.86 21.02
C GLY A 82 17.68 10.02 22.22
N ALA A 83 18.06 8.88 22.78
CA ALA A 83 19.08 8.78 23.84
C ALA A 83 20.50 8.74 23.25
#